data_AF-A0A933QEF3-F1
#
_entry.id   AF-A0A933QEF3-F1
#
_cell.length_a   1.000
_cell.length_b   1.000
_cell.length_c   1.000
_cell.angle_alpha   90.00
_cell.angle_beta   90.00
_cell.angle_gamma   90.00
#
_symmetry.space_group_name_H-M   'P 1'
#
loop_
_entity.id
_entity.type
_entity.pdbx_description
1 polymer ?
#
loop_
_entity_poly.entity_id
_entity_poly.type
_entity_poly.pdbx_seq_one_letter_code
_entity_poly.pdbx_strand_id
1 'polypeptide(L)'
;HLRDGSMHLDRPGLARRRQTVVIYMGLHGLPVLCSKMIEHGLPPDWPAAIVQQGTTPNQRTVTGTLATLPKLAEAAHLKAPTLIIVGEVVKLHDKLAWHAEGR
;
A
#
# COMPACT_ATOMS: atom_id res chain seq x y z
N HIS A 1 4.78 13.18 10.26
CA HIS A 1 5.52 12.69 11.44
C HIS A 1 4.53 12.39 12.55
N LEU A 2 4.46 11.16 13.07
CA LEU A 2 3.79 10.89 14.34
C LEU A 2 4.81 10.32 15.33
N ARG A 3 4.85 10.95 16.49
CA ARG A 3 5.91 10.89 17.52
C ARG A 3 5.61 9.85 18.62
N ASP A 4 4.66 8.95 18.39
CA ASP A 4 4.10 8.05 19.41
C ASP A 4 3.81 6.62 18.91
N GLY A 5 4.14 6.30 17.65
CA GLY A 5 3.90 4.97 17.07
C GLY A 5 2.42 4.58 16.94
N SER A 6 1.49 5.50 17.24
CA SER A 6 0.06 5.22 17.25
C SER A 6 -0.59 5.80 15.98
N MET A 7 -1.08 4.91 15.11
CA MET A 7 -1.90 5.32 13.97
C MET A 7 -3.36 5.46 14.45
N HIS A 8 -3.72 6.67 14.90
CA HIS A 8 -5.12 7.06 15.10
C HIS A 8 -5.79 7.28 13.74
N LEU A 9 -6.14 6.17 13.09
CA LEU A 9 -6.94 6.13 11.88
C LEU A 9 -8.40 6.19 12.31
N ASP A 10 -9.20 7.16 11.82
CA ASP A 10 -10.64 7.23 12.10
C ASP A 10 -11.32 5.90 11.72
N ARG A 11 -11.75 5.16 12.75
CA ARG A 11 -11.92 3.69 12.76
C ARG A 11 -13.08 3.06 11.96
N PRO A 12 -14.06 3.77 11.40
CA PRO A 12 -15.07 3.14 10.51
C PRO A 12 -14.82 3.34 9.00
N GLY A 13 -13.90 4.21 8.60
CA GLY A 13 -13.71 4.60 7.19
C GLY A 13 -12.69 3.76 6.43
N LEU A 14 -11.68 3.23 7.13
CA LEU A 14 -10.47 2.70 6.49
C LEU A 14 -10.63 1.31 5.85
N ALA A 15 -11.61 0.52 6.30
CA ALA A 15 -11.74 -0.89 5.95
C ALA A 15 -13.06 -1.21 5.23
N ARG A 16 -13.37 -0.45 4.17
CA ARG A 16 -14.60 -0.64 3.38
C ARG A 16 -14.28 -1.24 2.02
N ARG A 17 -14.96 -2.33 1.67
CA ARG A 17 -14.74 -3.07 0.40
C ARG A 17 -14.98 -2.24 -0.88
N ARG A 18 -15.76 -1.15 -0.81
CA ARG A 18 -16.08 -0.28 -1.95
C ARG A 18 -15.29 1.04 -1.94
N GLN A 19 -14.15 1.06 -1.27
CA GLN A 19 -13.30 2.24 -1.20
C GLN A 19 -11.87 1.90 -1.62
N THR A 20 -11.21 2.87 -2.22
CA THR A 20 -9.76 2.84 -2.42
C THR A 20 -9.14 3.76 -1.39
N VAL A 21 -8.24 3.22 -0.59
CA VAL A 21 -7.50 3.99 0.40
C VAL A 21 -6.11 4.26 -0.15
N VAL A 22 -5.71 5.53 -0.14
CA VAL A 22 -4.36 5.95 -0.50
C VAL A 22 -3.67 6.54 0.72
N ILE A 23 -2.56 5.94 1.13
CA ILE A 23 -1.80 6.34 2.31
C ILE A 23 -0.47 6.95 1.88
N TYR A 24 -0.22 8.18 2.32
CA TYR A 24 1.07 8.86 2.22
C TYR A 24 1.93 8.55 3.44
N MET A 25 3.24 8.44 3.25
CA MET A 25 4.22 8.24 4.33
C MET A 25 3.97 6.99 5.20
N GLY A 26 3.24 5.99 4.68
CA GLY A 26 2.86 4.80 5.45
C GLY A 26 3.91 3.68 5.48
N LEU A 27 5.04 3.80 4.77
CA LEU A 27 6.01 2.71 4.60
C LEU A 27 6.55 2.18 5.94
N HIS A 28 6.89 3.07 6.87
CA HIS A 28 7.42 2.66 8.19
C HIS A 28 6.36 1.93 9.04
N GLY A 29 5.09 2.30 8.89
CA GLY A 29 3.96 1.68 9.60
C GLY A 29 3.26 0.57 8.82
N LEU A 30 3.80 0.13 7.68
CA LEU A 30 3.13 -0.77 6.74
C LEU A 30 2.63 -2.08 7.38
N PRO A 31 3.44 -2.81 8.19
CA PRO A 31 2.95 -4.04 8.84
C PRO A 31 1.74 -3.78 9.75
N VAL A 32 1.80 -2.69 10.54
CA VAL A 32 0.73 -2.30 11.46
C VAL A 32 -0.52 -1.87 10.68
N LEU A 33 -0.34 -1.14 9.57
CA LEU A 33 -1.43 -0.68 8.70
C LEU A 33 -2.17 -1.89 8.12
N CYS A 34 -1.44 -2.84 7.54
CA CYS A 34 -2.02 -4.05 6.98
C CYS A 34 -2.76 -4.87 8.05
N SER A 35 -2.17 -5.07 9.23
CA SER A 35 -2.82 -5.76 10.36
C SER A 35 -4.11 -5.06 10.76
N LYS A 36 -4.08 -3.74 10.96
CA LYS A 36 -5.26 -2.94 11.33
C LYS A 36 -6.38 -3.04 10.30
N MET A 37 -6.05 -2.99 9.01
CA MET A 37 -7.06 -3.10 7.95
C MET A 37 -7.72 -4.48 7.93
N ILE A 38 -6.97 -5.54 8.21
CA ILE A 38 -7.51 -6.90 8.36
C ILE A 38 -8.37 -7.02 9.62
N GLU A 39 -7.87 -6.53 10.77
CA GLU A 39 -8.61 -6.46 12.04
C GLU A 39 -9.97 -5.74 11.88
N HIS A 40 -10.02 -4.73 11.00
CA HIS A 40 -11.21 -3.94 10.73
C HIS A 40 -12.11 -4.49 9.60
N GLY A 41 -11.85 -5.71 9.10
CA GLY A 41 -12.80 -6.47 8.27
C GLY A 41 -12.47 -6.55 6.78
N LEU A 42 -11.33 -6.04 6.32
CA LEU A 42 -10.83 -6.40 4.99
C LEU A 42 -10.21 -7.80 5.01
N PRO A 43 -10.40 -8.62 3.97
CA PRO A 43 -9.83 -9.95 3.95
C PRO A 43 -8.29 -9.88 3.74
N PRO A 44 -7.50 -10.87 4.21
CA PRO A 44 -6.04 -10.84 4.08
C PRO A 44 -5.53 -10.86 2.63
N ASP A 45 -6.33 -11.38 1.70
CA ASP A 45 -6.07 -11.38 0.26
C ASP A 45 -6.51 -10.07 -0.43
N TRP A 46 -6.94 -9.06 0.33
CA TRP A 46 -7.38 -7.79 -0.23
C TRP A 46 -6.22 -7.10 -0.96
N PRO A 47 -6.41 -6.66 -2.22
CA PRO A 47 -5.32 -6.14 -3.03
C PRO A 47 -4.72 -4.85 -2.47
N ALA A 48 -3.40 -4.74 -2.56
CA ALA A 48 -2.67 -3.55 -2.15
C ALA A 48 -1.38 -3.38 -2.98
N ALA A 49 -0.91 -2.14 -3.11
CA ALA A 49 0.29 -1.80 -3.86
C ALA A 49 1.07 -0.68 -3.17
N ILE A 50 2.37 -0.61 -3.47
CA ILE A 50 3.26 0.49 -3.11
C ILE A 50 3.89 1.03 -4.38
N VAL A 51 3.78 2.34 -4.58
CA VAL A 51 4.48 3.06 -5.64
C VAL A 51 5.58 3.90 -4.98
N GLN A 52 6.83 3.56 -5.26
CA GLN A 52 8.01 4.35 -4.89
C GLN A 52 8.35 5.33 -6.01
N GLN A 53 8.69 6.58 -5.65
CA GLN A 53 9.13 7.61 -6.61
C GLN A 53 8.24 7.70 -7.86
N GLY A 54 6.92 7.76 -7.63
CA GLY A 54 5.92 7.78 -8.70
C GLY A 54 6.15 8.89 -9.73
N THR A 55 5.85 8.63 -11.00
CA THR A 55 6.04 9.53 -12.15
C THR A 55 7.48 9.96 -12.43
N THR A 56 8.46 9.27 -11.82
CA THR A 56 9.88 9.48 -12.10
C THR A 56 10.46 8.30 -12.88
N PRO A 57 11.61 8.47 -13.56
CA PRO A 57 12.32 7.36 -14.19
C PRO A 57 12.71 6.23 -13.24
N ASN A 58 12.81 6.53 -11.93
CA ASN A 58 13.16 5.57 -10.88
C ASN A 58 11.92 4.96 -10.20
N GLN A 59 10.73 5.08 -10.81
CA GLN A 59 9.51 4.51 -10.24
C GLN A 59 9.64 3.00 -10.09
N ARG A 60 9.26 2.51 -8.90
CA ARG A 60 9.16 1.07 -8.62
C ARG A 60 7.80 0.77 -8.03
N THR A 61 7.11 -0.22 -8.59
CA THR A 61 5.81 -0.66 -8.09
C THR A 61 5.93 -2.05 -7.49
N VAL A 62 5.37 -2.24 -6.29
CA VAL A 62 5.23 -3.56 -5.67
C VAL A 62 3.75 -3.78 -5.43
N THR A 63 3.18 -4.84 -6.02
CA THR A 63 1.80 -5.24 -5.84
C THR A 63 1.70 -6.52 -5.01
N GLY A 64 0.59 -6.70 -4.30
CA GLY A 64 0.36 -7.87 -3.47
C GLY A 64 -1.00 -7.78 -2.78
N THR A 65 -1.09 -8.38 -1.59
CA THR A 65 -2.27 -8.33 -0.74
C THR A 65 -1.93 -7.75 0.63
N LEU A 66 -2.92 -7.43 1.46
CA LEU A 66 -2.68 -7.01 2.83
C LEU A 66 -1.77 -7.99 3.61
N ALA A 67 -1.89 -9.30 3.37
CA ALA A 67 -1.06 -10.31 4.01
C ALA A 67 0.40 -10.36 3.50
N THR A 68 0.64 -10.05 2.22
CA THR A 68 1.96 -10.24 1.58
C THR A 68 2.75 -8.95 1.41
N LEU A 69 2.07 -7.81 1.28
CA LEU A 69 2.67 -6.53 0.94
C LEU A 69 3.81 -6.10 1.89
N PRO A 70 3.73 -6.29 3.22
CA PRO A 70 4.83 -5.95 4.12
C PRO A 70 6.14 -6.68 3.77
N LYS A 71 6.06 -7.99 3.52
CA LYS A 71 7.24 -8.80 3.18
C LYS A 71 7.79 -8.44 1.79
N LEU A 72 6.90 -8.18 0.83
CA LEU A 72 7.30 -7.78 -0.52
C LEU A 72 8.01 -6.42 -0.51
N ALA A 73 7.54 -5.47 0.30
CA ALA A 73 8.17 -4.16 0.45
C ALA A 73 9.58 -4.25 1.05
N GLU A 74 9.75 -5.11 2.05
CA GLU A 74 11.04 -5.38 2.69
C GLU A 74 12.02 -6.04 1.71
N ALA A 75 11.58 -7.11 1.02
CA ALA A 75 12.38 -7.82 0.01
C ALA A 75 12.80 -6.90 -1.16
N ALA A 76 11.94 -5.94 -1.53
CA ALA A 76 12.25 -4.95 -2.55
C ALA A 76 13.12 -3.78 -2.02
N HIS A 77 13.46 -3.74 -0.74
CA HIS A 77 14.21 -2.66 -0.09
C HIS A 77 13.66 -1.27 -0.43
N LEU A 78 12.32 -1.12 -0.41
CA LEU A 78 11.68 0.16 -0.73
C LEU A 78 12.09 1.24 0.26
N LYS A 79 12.23 2.47 -0.23
CA LYS A 79 12.57 3.66 0.56
C LYS A 79 11.59 4.78 0.23
N ALA A 80 11.36 5.67 1.19
CA ALA A 80 10.60 6.88 0.94
C ALA A 80 11.24 7.71 -0.20
N PRO A 81 10.44 8.48 -0.97
CA PRO A 81 9.00 8.65 -0.87
C PRO A 81 8.21 7.48 -1.50
N THR A 82 7.14 7.07 -0.83
CA THR A 82 6.22 6.03 -1.29
C THR A 82 4.76 6.40 -1.07
N LEU A 83 3.90 5.87 -1.92
CA LEU A 83 2.44 5.94 -1.81
C LEU A 83 1.90 4.51 -1.75
N ILE A 84 1.06 4.22 -0.77
CA ILE A 84 0.42 2.90 -0.59
C ILE A 84 -1.02 3.00 -1.06
N ILE A 85 -1.46 2.06 -1.89
CA ILE A 85 -2.83 1.97 -2.41
C ILE A 85 -3.42 0.66 -1.91
N VAL A 86 -4.61 0.70 -1.33
CA VAL A 86 -5.34 -0.49 -0.87
C VAL A 86 -6.74 -0.47 -1.47
N GLY A 87 -7.10 -1.53 -2.20
CA GLY A 87 -8.38 -1.59 -2.91
C GLY A 87 -8.32 -2.40 -4.20
N GLU A 88 -9.49 -2.77 -4.72
CA GLU A 88 -9.60 -3.59 -5.93
C GLU A 88 -9.03 -2.91 -7.19
N VAL A 89 -8.88 -1.59 -7.18
CA VAL A 89 -8.22 -0.84 -8.27
C VAL A 89 -6.79 -1.31 -8.54
N VAL A 90 -6.12 -1.91 -7.56
CA VAL A 90 -4.78 -2.50 -7.74
C VAL A 90 -4.81 -3.64 -8.76
N LYS A 91 -5.91 -4.39 -8.87
CA LYS A 91 -6.07 -5.46 -9.88
C LYS A 91 -6.06 -4.92 -11.32
N LEU A 92 -6.27 -3.62 -11.51
CA LEU A 92 -6.21 -2.98 -12.83
C LEU A 92 -4.78 -2.63 -13.24
N HIS A 93 -3.82 -2.67 -12.32
CA HIS A 93 -2.42 -2.35 -12.59
C HIS A 93 -1.89 -3.10 -13.82
N ASP A 94 -2.05 -4.43 -13.85
CA ASP A 94 -1.52 -5.27 -14.93
C ASP A 94 -2.20 -5.01 -16.28
N LYS A 95 -3.44 -4.50 -16.26
CA LYS A 95 -4.21 -4.19 -17.48
C LYS A 95 -3.94 -2.77 -18.00
N LEU A 96 -3.48 -1.87 -17.13
CA LEU A 96 -3.30 -0.46 -17.41
C LEU A 96 -1.85 -0.01 -17.25
N ALA A 97 -0.89 -0.94 -17.19
CA ALA A 97 0.54 -0.65 -17.10
C ALA A 97 1.02 0.02 -18.40
N TRP A 98 0.79 1.32 -18.52
CA TRP A 98 1.18 2.14 -19.67
C TRP A 98 2.55 2.79 -19.49
N HIS A 99 3.03 2.89 -18.24
CA HIS A 99 4.35 3.42 -17.91
C HIS A 99 5.36 2.26 -17.86
N ALA A 100 6.38 2.28 -18.71
CA ALA A 100 7.48 1.32 -18.62
C ALA A 100 8.23 1.56 -17.30
N GLU A 101 8.26 0.56 -16.41
CA GLU A 101 9.20 0.58 -15.30
C GLU A 101 10.61 0.52 -15.90
N GLY A 102 11.47 1.47 -15.51
CA GLY A 102 12.80 1.64 -16.10
C GLY A 102 13.55 0.31 -16.14
N ARG A 103 13.97 -0.10 -17.34
CA ARG A 103 14.88 -1.24 -17.55
C ARG A 103 16.25 -0.94 -16.96
#